data_AF-A0A7W0J7X0-F1
#
_entry.id   AF-A0A7W0J7X0-F1
#
_cell.length_a   1.000
_cell.length_b   1.000
_cell.length_c   1.000
_cell.angle_alpha   90.00
_cell.angle_beta   90.00
_cell.angle_gamma   90.00
#
_symmetry.space_group_name_H-M   'P 1'
#
loop_
_entity.id
_entity.type
_entity.pdbx_description
1 polymer ?
#
loop_
_entity_poly.entity_id
_entity_poly.type
_entity_poly.pdbx_seq_one_letter_code
_entity_poly.pdbx_strand_id
1 'polypeptide(L)'
;MATNQSCILPYYKNWDPSTFMGINLDDSTEIKQSVVITCKELTGIQVWVNKNNSANGQREVFTLTTVSGKTLRTSWIQSDTLPQSGWATITIDPPLSSLNHEIQFELTPENGTGIPGLELGRFPTNEFSHGSLWINGEETDNDLVFRYTCSDDFSTILK
;
A
#
# COMPACT_ATOMS: atom_id res chain seq x y z
N MET A 1 31.32 -5.46 2.58
CA MET A 1 30.00 -5.29 3.20
C MET A 1 29.14 -4.64 2.15
N ALA A 2 28.22 -5.39 1.53
CA ALA A 2 27.27 -4.82 0.58
C ALA A 2 26.30 -3.95 1.39
N THR A 3 26.19 -2.68 1.05
CA THR A 3 25.19 -1.79 1.64
C THR A 3 23.85 -2.14 1.00
N ASN A 4 22.94 -2.79 1.74
CA ASN A 4 21.55 -2.92 1.34
C ASN A 4 20.97 -1.52 1.18
N GLN A 5 20.89 -1.05 -0.06
CA GLN A 5 20.34 0.27 -0.35
C GLN A 5 18.82 0.12 -0.43
N SER A 6 18.12 0.76 0.50
CA SER A 6 16.66 0.82 0.48
C SER A 6 16.20 1.51 -0.81
N CYS A 7 15.36 0.83 -1.59
CA CYS A 7 14.80 1.32 -2.85
C CYS A 7 13.29 1.54 -2.66
N ILE A 8 12.73 2.57 -3.31
CA ILE A 8 11.29 2.90 -3.26
C ILE A 8 10.74 2.96 -4.69
N LEU A 9 9.66 2.23 -4.97
CA LEU A 9 9.05 2.07 -6.30
C LEU A 9 7.52 2.05 -6.23
N PRO A 10 6.77 2.39 -7.29
CA PRO A 10 7.25 3.01 -8.52
C PRO A 10 7.62 4.48 -8.29
N TYR A 11 8.36 5.05 -9.25
CA TYR A 11 8.58 6.50 -9.32
C TYR A 11 7.53 7.11 -10.25
N TYR A 12 6.64 7.93 -9.69
CA TYR A 12 5.60 8.63 -10.46
C TYR A 12 6.20 9.83 -11.20
N LYS A 13 5.93 9.92 -12.51
CA LYS A 13 6.35 11.06 -13.34
C LYS A 13 5.52 12.31 -13.04
N ASN A 14 4.22 12.13 -12.85
CA ASN A 14 3.25 13.20 -12.58
C ASN A 14 2.89 13.17 -11.09
N TRP A 15 3.79 13.70 -10.24
CA TRP A 15 3.58 13.76 -8.80
C TRP A 15 3.07 15.14 -8.37
N ASP A 16 1.75 15.24 -8.14
CA ASP A 16 1.13 16.44 -7.56
C ASP A 16 0.03 16.04 -6.56
N PRO A 17 0.32 16.05 -5.25
CA PRO A 17 -0.65 15.70 -4.23
C PRO A 17 -1.93 16.53 -4.22
N SER A 18 -1.91 17.75 -4.78
CA SER A 18 -3.12 18.59 -4.87
C SER A 18 -4.17 18.04 -5.84
N THR A 19 -3.78 17.10 -6.71
CA THR A 19 -4.66 16.46 -7.70
C THR A 19 -5.23 15.13 -7.24
N PHE A 20 -4.77 14.59 -6.11
CA PHE A 20 -5.21 13.29 -5.62
C PHE A 20 -6.66 13.37 -5.14
N MET A 21 -7.46 12.38 -5.55
CA MET A 21 -8.81 12.20 -5.04
C MET A 21 -8.77 11.41 -3.73
N GLY A 22 -9.80 11.55 -2.90
CA GLY A 22 -9.92 10.86 -1.62
C GLY A 22 -10.70 9.56 -1.70
N ILE A 23 -10.24 8.55 -0.95
CA ILE A 23 -11.04 7.40 -0.53
C ILE A 23 -11.21 7.52 0.98
N ASN A 24 -12.45 7.74 1.44
CA ASN A 24 -12.75 7.79 2.87
C ASN A 24 -12.86 6.37 3.41
N LEU A 25 -12.09 6.08 4.45
CA LEU A 25 -12.20 4.84 5.20
C LEU A 25 -13.28 5.00 6.28
N ASP A 26 -14.05 3.95 6.48
CA ASP A 26 -15.05 3.84 7.54
C ASP A 26 -15.07 2.40 8.09
N ASP A 27 -16.15 1.99 8.75
CA ASP A 27 -16.30 0.64 9.32
C ASP A 27 -16.75 -0.42 8.30
N SER A 28 -16.89 -0.04 7.02
CA SER A 28 -17.33 -0.88 5.92
C SER A 28 -16.49 -0.77 4.65
N THR A 29 -15.67 0.29 4.50
CA THR A 29 -14.82 0.50 3.32
C THR A 29 -13.75 -0.59 3.21
N GLU A 30 -13.82 -1.38 2.15
CA GLU A 30 -12.79 -2.35 1.77
C GLU A 30 -11.99 -1.79 0.58
N ILE A 31 -10.66 -1.79 0.69
CA ILE A 31 -9.76 -1.41 -0.40
C ILE A 31 -8.89 -2.59 -0.75
N LYS A 32 -8.71 -2.82 -2.05
CA LYS A 32 -7.84 -3.86 -2.58
C LYS A 32 -7.05 -3.31 -3.76
N GLN A 33 -5.74 -3.49 -3.76
CA GLN A 33 -4.88 -3.06 -4.85
C GLN A 33 -3.97 -4.23 -5.25
N SER A 34 -3.96 -4.57 -6.54
CA SER A 34 -2.95 -5.47 -7.10
C SER A 34 -1.74 -4.69 -7.57
N VAL A 35 -0.56 -5.31 -7.45
CA VAL A 35 0.72 -4.74 -7.85
C VAL A 35 1.72 -5.84 -8.21
N VAL A 36 2.46 -5.62 -9.30
CA VAL A 36 3.64 -6.44 -9.63
C VAL A 36 4.86 -5.87 -8.92
N ILE A 37 5.44 -6.64 -8.00
CA ILE A 37 6.67 -6.27 -7.30
C ILE A 37 7.88 -6.61 -8.17
N THR A 38 8.74 -5.62 -8.44
CA THR A 38 9.90 -5.80 -9.32
C THR A 38 11.23 -5.89 -8.57
N CYS A 39 11.21 -5.95 -7.23
CA CYS A 39 12.40 -6.05 -6.40
C CYS A 39 12.52 -7.42 -5.71
N LYS A 40 13.72 -7.74 -5.21
CA LYS A 40 13.98 -9.07 -4.65
C LYS A 40 13.29 -9.28 -3.32
N GLU A 41 13.46 -8.33 -2.40
CA GLU A 41 12.88 -8.39 -1.07
C GLU A 41 12.01 -7.16 -0.83
N LEU A 42 10.71 -7.40 -0.68
CA LEU A 42 9.73 -6.40 -0.28
C LEU A 42 9.81 -6.21 1.23
N THR A 43 10.06 -4.97 1.66
CA THR A 43 10.23 -4.60 3.08
C THR A 43 9.11 -3.70 3.61
N GLY A 44 8.26 -3.18 2.73
CA GLY A 44 7.12 -2.36 3.14
C GLY A 44 6.28 -1.88 1.98
N ILE A 45 5.05 -1.51 2.29
CA ILE A 45 4.13 -0.83 1.39
C ILE A 45 3.84 0.53 2.01
N GLN A 46 3.80 1.55 1.17
CA GLN A 46 3.49 2.92 1.55
C GLN A 46 2.26 3.37 0.79
N VAL A 47 1.32 3.98 1.49
CA VAL A 47 0.11 4.56 0.92
C VAL A 47 0.07 6.04 1.26
N TRP A 48 -0.46 6.86 0.36
CA TRP A 48 -0.59 8.29 0.62
C TRP A 48 -1.85 8.58 1.43
N VAL A 49 -1.67 9.32 2.52
CA VAL A 49 -2.75 9.86 3.34
C VAL A 49 -3.01 11.28 2.87
N ASN A 50 -4.19 11.54 2.33
CA ASN A 50 -4.61 12.92 2.08
C ASN A 50 -4.85 13.62 3.41
N LYS A 51 -5.56 12.94 4.31
CA LYS A 51 -6.00 13.48 5.59
C LYS A 51 -6.21 12.38 6.62
N ASN A 52 -5.79 12.61 7.86
CA ASN A 52 -6.12 11.78 9.00
C ASN A 52 -6.72 12.63 10.13
N ASN A 53 -8.04 12.55 10.28
CA ASN A 53 -8.82 13.17 11.35
C ASN A 53 -9.42 12.12 12.30
N SER A 54 -8.89 10.91 12.23
CA SER A 54 -9.42 9.74 12.90
C SER A 54 -9.30 9.86 14.42
N ALA A 55 -10.19 9.19 15.14
CA ALA A 55 -10.08 9.10 16.58
C ALA A 55 -8.92 8.16 16.98
N ASN A 56 -8.32 8.43 18.13
CA ASN A 56 -7.24 7.59 18.64
C ASN A 56 -7.74 6.16 18.93
N GLY A 57 -6.87 5.17 18.73
CA GLY A 57 -7.15 3.75 18.97
C GLY A 57 -7.97 3.06 17.89
N GLN A 58 -8.36 3.75 16.81
CA GLN A 58 -8.97 3.14 15.64
C GLN A 58 -7.93 2.33 14.86
N ARG A 59 -8.39 1.30 14.15
CA ARG A 59 -7.50 0.37 13.44
C ARG A 59 -8.20 -0.31 12.27
N GLU A 60 -7.38 -0.78 11.34
CA GLU A 60 -7.82 -1.53 10.17
C GLU A 60 -6.85 -2.68 9.90
N VAL A 61 -7.37 -3.78 9.34
CA VAL A 61 -6.53 -4.92 8.97
C VAL A 61 -5.91 -4.65 7.62
N PHE A 62 -4.59 -4.72 7.59
CA PHE A 62 -3.82 -4.82 6.36
C PHE A 62 -3.50 -6.28 6.08
N THR A 63 -3.84 -6.75 4.89
CA THR A 63 -3.52 -8.11 4.43
C THR A 63 -2.75 -8.05 3.13
N LEU A 64 -1.71 -8.87 3.02
CA LEU A 64 -0.98 -9.10 1.77
C LEU A 64 -1.22 -10.54 1.32
N THR A 65 -1.67 -10.73 0.09
CA THR A 65 -1.98 -12.04 -0.50
C THR A 65 -1.32 -12.22 -1.86
N THR A 66 -1.18 -13.47 -2.29
CA THR A 66 -0.93 -13.79 -3.70
C THR A 66 -2.22 -13.66 -4.50
N VAL A 67 -2.11 -13.57 -5.84
CA VAL A 67 -3.28 -13.63 -6.75
C VAL A 67 -4.14 -14.89 -6.55
N SER A 68 -3.53 -16.00 -6.12
CA SER A 68 -4.25 -17.24 -5.77
C SER A 68 -4.96 -17.20 -4.41
N GLY A 69 -4.97 -16.06 -3.72
CA GLY A 69 -5.61 -15.87 -2.42
C GLY A 69 -4.82 -16.39 -1.22
N LYS A 70 -3.54 -16.76 -1.38
CA LYS A 70 -2.71 -17.20 -0.25
C LYS A 70 -2.23 -15.98 0.54
N THR A 71 -2.59 -15.90 1.81
CA THR A 71 -2.07 -14.88 2.73
C THR A 71 -0.56 -15.01 2.93
N LEU A 72 0.16 -13.93 2.67
CA LEU A 72 1.59 -13.77 2.90
C LEU A 72 1.86 -13.04 4.23
N ARG A 73 1.07 -12.00 4.53
CA ARG A 73 1.14 -11.20 5.75
C ARG A 73 -0.24 -10.68 6.14
N THR A 74 -0.40 -10.48 7.44
CA THR A 74 -1.51 -9.74 8.04
C THR A 74 -0.94 -8.87 9.16
N SER A 75 -1.34 -7.60 9.21
CA SER A 75 -0.95 -6.67 10.27
C SER A 75 -2.10 -5.70 10.56
N TRP A 76 -1.99 -4.98 11.66
CA TRP A 76 -2.91 -3.91 12.00
C TRP A 76 -2.27 -2.56 11.69
N ILE A 77 -3.04 -1.70 11.06
CA ILE A 77 -2.73 -0.27 10.95
C ILE A 77 -3.48 0.45 12.05
N GLN A 78 -2.81 1.30 12.82
CA GLN A 78 -3.42 2.08 13.88
C GLN A 78 -3.49 3.55 13.49
N SER A 79 -4.64 4.20 13.72
CA SER A 79 -4.88 5.60 13.36
C SER A 79 -3.81 6.55 13.93
N ASP A 80 -3.36 6.28 15.15
CA ASP A 80 -2.36 7.08 15.88
C ASP A 80 -0.95 7.00 15.27
N THR A 81 -0.67 5.96 14.48
CA THR A 81 0.63 5.75 13.83
C THR A 81 0.69 6.36 12.43
N LEU A 82 -0.47 6.79 11.90
CA LEU A 82 -0.58 7.36 10.57
C LEU A 82 -0.33 8.87 10.61
N PRO A 83 0.36 9.42 9.59
CA PRO A 83 0.58 10.85 9.51
C PRO A 83 -0.75 11.61 9.32
N GLN A 84 -0.77 12.89 9.69
CA GLN A 84 -1.91 13.77 9.40
C GLN A 84 -2.14 13.91 7.88
N SER A 85 -1.07 13.93 7.10
CA SER A 85 -1.03 13.91 5.63
C SER A 85 0.35 13.43 5.18
N GLY A 86 0.43 12.75 4.03
CA GLY A 86 1.67 12.24 3.46
C GLY A 86 1.79 10.72 3.46
N TRP A 87 3.01 10.19 3.29
CA TRP A 87 3.25 8.76 3.20
C TRP A 87 3.08 8.04 4.55
N ALA A 88 2.09 7.17 4.64
CA ALA A 88 2.01 6.14 5.67
C ALA A 88 2.84 4.92 5.25
N THR A 89 3.61 4.34 6.16
CA THR A 89 4.41 3.14 5.88
C THR A 89 3.89 1.95 6.67
N ILE A 90 3.61 0.86 5.96
CA ILE A 90 3.22 -0.43 6.48
C ILE A 90 4.43 -1.35 6.31
N THR A 91 5.11 -1.62 7.42
CA THR A 91 6.33 -2.43 7.42
C THR A 91 6.02 -3.91 7.18
N ILE A 92 6.84 -4.56 6.35
CA ILE A 92 6.81 -5.99 6.10
C ILE A 92 8.09 -6.60 6.70
N ASP A 93 7.93 -7.24 7.85
CA ASP A 93 9.01 -7.89 8.59
C ASP A 93 8.57 -9.31 9.02
N PRO A 94 9.31 -10.39 8.69
CA PRO A 94 10.51 -10.38 7.84
C PRO A 94 10.22 -10.04 6.38
N PRO A 95 11.21 -9.50 5.63
CA PRO A 95 11.08 -9.17 4.22
C PRO A 95 10.57 -10.35 3.39
N LEU A 96 9.80 -10.05 2.34
CA LEU A 96 9.21 -11.05 1.46
C LEU A 96 9.94 -11.13 0.13
N SER A 97 10.44 -12.32 -0.21
CA SER A 97 10.96 -12.57 -1.55
C SER A 97 9.81 -12.53 -2.57
N SER A 98 9.86 -11.60 -3.52
CA SER A 98 8.70 -11.24 -4.37
C SER A 98 9.07 -10.76 -5.77
N LEU A 99 10.28 -11.07 -6.25
CA LEU A 99 10.76 -10.62 -7.56
C LEU A 99 9.83 -11.08 -8.70
N ASN A 100 9.24 -10.12 -9.41
CA ASN A 100 8.29 -10.30 -10.50
C ASN A 100 7.04 -11.07 -10.12
N HIS A 101 6.64 -11.01 -8.85
CA HIS A 101 5.39 -11.59 -8.39
C HIS A 101 4.31 -10.53 -8.32
N GLU A 102 3.14 -10.86 -8.87
CA GLU A 102 1.92 -10.10 -8.60
C GLU A 102 1.41 -10.48 -7.21
N ILE A 103 1.18 -9.46 -6.41
CA ILE A 103 0.58 -9.57 -5.09
C ILE A 103 -0.58 -8.60 -4.98
N GLN A 104 -1.40 -8.81 -3.97
CA GLN A 104 -2.54 -7.97 -3.66
C GLN A 104 -2.43 -7.54 -2.22
N PHE A 105 -2.55 -6.24 -1.97
CA PHE A 105 -2.71 -5.73 -0.62
C PHE A 105 -4.12 -5.22 -0.40
N GLU A 106 -4.63 -5.46 0.79
CA GLU A 106 -6.00 -5.20 1.18
C GLU A 106 -6.01 -4.41 2.49
N LEU A 107 -6.88 -3.42 2.57
CA LEU A 107 -7.27 -2.72 3.78
C LEU A 107 -8.74 -3.03 4.01
N THR A 108 -9.03 -3.66 5.14
CA THR A 108 -10.38 -4.12 5.45
C THR A 108 -10.70 -3.86 6.93
N PRO A 109 -11.89 -3.35 7.24
CA PRO A 109 -12.35 -3.29 8.62
C PRO A 109 -12.56 -4.71 9.14
N GLU A 110 -12.21 -4.94 10.40
CA GLU A 110 -12.44 -6.25 11.03
C GLU A 110 -13.19 -6.06 12.34
N ASN A 111 -14.20 -6.91 12.58
CA ASN A 111 -15.09 -6.83 13.74
C ASN A 111 -15.80 -5.46 13.87
N GLY A 112 -16.20 -4.86 12.74
CA GLY A 112 -16.82 -3.53 12.69
C GLY A 112 -15.88 -2.41 13.13
N THR A 113 -14.56 -2.64 13.11
CA THR A 113 -13.54 -1.66 13.43
C THR A 113 -12.80 -1.29 12.15
N GLY A 114 -12.96 -0.05 11.71
CA GLY A 114 -12.13 0.58 10.68
C GLY A 114 -11.51 1.88 11.22
N ILE A 115 -11.12 2.76 10.31
CA ILE A 115 -10.53 4.07 10.66
C ILE A 115 -11.38 5.23 10.07
N PRO A 116 -12.60 5.48 10.59
CA PRO A 116 -13.39 6.65 10.23
C PRO A 116 -12.62 7.96 10.36
N GLY A 117 -12.60 8.77 9.30
CA GLY A 117 -11.90 10.05 9.27
C GLY A 117 -10.49 9.99 8.68
N LEU A 118 -10.04 8.81 8.26
CA LEU A 118 -8.88 8.62 7.40
C LEU A 118 -9.30 8.71 5.93
N GLU A 119 -8.58 9.51 5.17
CA GLU A 119 -8.73 9.63 3.72
C GLU A 119 -7.42 9.27 3.03
N LEU A 120 -7.45 8.21 2.22
CA LEU A 120 -6.32 7.80 1.39
C LEU A 120 -6.38 8.47 0.02
N GLY A 121 -5.22 8.79 -0.53
CA GLY A 121 -5.09 9.35 -1.87
C GLY A 121 -5.21 8.27 -2.94
N ARG A 122 -5.96 8.58 -4.00
CA ARG A 122 -5.94 7.84 -5.27
C ARG A 122 -5.72 8.78 -6.44
N PHE A 123 -5.09 8.30 -7.49
CA PHE A 123 -4.90 9.08 -8.72
C PHE A 123 -6.26 9.33 -9.41
N PRO A 124 -6.42 10.46 -10.12
CA PRO A 124 -7.61 10.71 -10.95
C PRO A 124 -7.68 9.81 -12.19
N THR A 125 -6.54 9.25 -12.59
CA THR A 125 -6.33 8.39 -13.76
C THR A 125 -5.69 7.07 -13.33
N ASN A 126 -5.73 6.07 -14.20
CA ASN A 126 -4.89 4.88 -14.08
C ASN A 126 -3.43 5.29 -14.40
N GLU A 127 -2.60 5.32 -13.37
CA GLU A 127 -1.16 5.64 -13.46
C GLU A 127 -0.31 4.36 -13.40
N PHE A 128 -0.92 3.21 -13.09
CA PHE A 128 -0.23 1.94 -12.92
C PHE A 128 -0.70 0.89 -13.92
N SER A 129 0.11 0.65 -14.96
CA SER A 129 -0.24 -0.25 -16.06
C SER A 129 -0.35 -1.74 -15.70
N HIS A 130 0.01 -2.13 -14.47
CA HIS A 130 0.10 -3.53 -14.02
C HIS A 130 -0.54 -3.74 -12.65
N GLY A 131 -1.78 -3.25 -12.49
CA GLY A 131 -2.60 -3.48 -11.32
C GLY A 131 -4.00 -2.92 -11.52
N SER A 132 -4.89 -3.23 -10.58
CA SER A 132 -6.21 -2.63 -10.48
C SER A 132 -6.50 -2.31 -9.01
N LEU A 133 -7.31 -1.29 -8.81
CA LEU A 133 -7.88 -0.92 -7.52
C LEU A 133 -9.33 -1.37 -7.48
N TRP A 134 -9.72 -2.05 -6.40
CA TRP A 134 -11.11 -2.32 -6.07
C TRP A 134 -11.48 -1.61 -4.77
N ILE A 135 -12.68 -1.04 -4.76
CA ILE A 135 -13.29 -0.42 -3.57
C ILE A 135 -14.63 -1.12 -3.35
N ASN A 136 -14.84 -1.71 -2.17
CA ASN A 136 -16.06 -2.48 -1.83
C ASN A 136 -16.42 -3.55 -2.88
N GLY A 137 -15.40 -4.17 -3.47
CA GLY A 137 -15.54 -5.21 -4.49
C GLY A 137 -15.73 -4.71 -5.92
N GLU A 138 -15.88 -3.41 -6.15
CA GLU A 138 -16.00 -2.83 -7.48
C GLU A 138 -14.64 -2.35 -8.00
N GLU A 139 -14.25 -2.80 -9.20
CA GLU A 139 -13.01 -2.34 -9.86
C GLU A 139 -13.17 -0.88 -10.29
N THR A 140 -12.09 -0.12 -10.19
CA THR A 140 -12.07 1.31 -10.55
C THR A 140 -11.05 1.58 -11.65
N ASP A 141 -11.27 2.64 -12.44
CA ASP A 141 -10.35 3.11 -13.49
C ASP A 141 -9.17 3.93 -12.95
N ASN A 142 -8.86 3.79 -11.66
CA ASN A 142 -7.95 4.62 -10.90
C ASN A 142 -7.03 3.73 -10.06
N ASP A 143 -5.91 4.28 -9.58
CA ASP A 143 -5.01 3.56 -8.68
C ASP A 143 -4.90 4.24 -7.32
N LEU A 144 -4.69 3.44 -6.28
CA LEU A 144 -4.26 4.00 -5.01
C LEU A 144 -2.92 4.72 -5.21
N VAL A 145 -2.70 5.85 -4.54
CA VAL A 145 -1.37 6.46 -4.51
C VAL A 145 -0.53 5.65 -3.54
N PHE A 146 0.28 4.73 -4.08
CA PHE A 146 1.09 3.83 -3.28
C PHE A 146 2.54 3.77 -3.76
N ARG A 147 3.43 3.25 -2.94
CA ARG A 147 4.76 2.81 -3.34
C ARG A 147 5.18 1.68 -2.42
N TYR A 148 6.22 0.96 -2.74
CA TYR A 148 6.75 -0.12 -1.94
C TYR A 148 8.24 0.07 -1.74
N THR A 149 8.71 -0.35 -0.57
CA THR A 149 10.12 -0.30 -0.19
C THR A 149 10.76 -1.67 -0.34
N CYS A 150 12.02 -1.68 -0.76
CA CYS A 150 12.76 -2.90 -1.04
C CYS A 150 14.11 -2.91 -0.35
N SER A 151 14.61 -4.11 -0.11
CA SER A 151 16.01 -4.39 0.23
C SER A 151 16.60 -5.18 -0.93
N ASP A 152 17.35 -4.51 -1.81
CA ASP A 152 18.06 -5.19 -2.89
C ASP A 152 19.55 -5.27 -2.56
N ASP A 153 20.09 -6.50 -2.57
CA ASP A 153 21.53 -6.72 -2.54
C ASP A 153 22.08 -6.55 -3.97
N PHE A 154 22.59 -5.34 -4.27
CA PHE A 154 23.14 -4.97 -5.57
C PHE A 154 24.35 -5.81 -6.02
N SER A 155 24.88 -6.71 -5.17
CA SER A 155 25.96 -7.64 -5.53
C SER A 155 25.61 -8.63 -6.65
N THR A 156 24.35 -8.68 -7.09
CA THR A 156 23.84 -9.62 -8.09
C THR A 156 23.28 -8.99 -9.37
N ILE A 157 23.26 -7.66 -9.48
CA ILE A 157 22.76 -6.95 -10.68
C ILE A 157 23.90 -6.64 -11.68
N LEU A 158 25.16 -6.80 -11.26
CA LEU A 158 26.34 -6.77 -12.13
C LEU A 158 26.99 -8.15 -12.19
N LYS A 159 26.37 -9.09 -12.91
CA LYS A 159 27.05 -10.26 -13.47
C LYS A 159 26.58 -10.50 -14.90
#